data_AF-Q585F4-F1
#
_entry.id   AF-Q585F4-F1
#
_cell.length_a   1.000
_cell.length_b   1.000
_cell.length_c   1.000
_cell.angle_alpha   90.00
_cell.angle_beta   90.00
_cell.angle_gamma   90.00
#
_symmetry.space_group_name_H-M   'P 1'
#
loop_
_entity.id
_entity.type
_entity.pdbx_description
1 polymer ?
#
loop_
_entity_poly.entity_id
_entity_poly.type
_entity_poly.pdbx_seq_one_letter_code
_entity_poly.pdbx_strand_id
1 'polypeptide(L)'
;MAVDPRCLLSLCSTISKASSAKGTNDFVKIGMELWQTAQPYLVQALGLQPPPPKVDVDAAVANAGDAHGEQPWVATPLPGQTVRALFIGINYYGTSAALSGCCNDVKQMLATLQKKGLPINEAVILVDEDNFPGRTDQPTRDNIVRYMAWLVKDAKPGDVLFFHYSGHGTQCKSRGDSDEKYDQCIAPVDFQKSGCIVDDDIHKLLFSRLPEKVRLTAVFDCCHSGSIMDLPFTYVCSGGEQASGTPHMKRIREGNDVLGDVMMISGCADEQTSADVKNTATFGTGSTGAGGAATQCITCMLMNNQSLSYGKLLIETRDMLKRKRFKQVPQLSASKAIDLDQTFSLTEMFSVDRSIQ
;
A
#
# COMPACT_ATOMS: atom_id res chain seq x y z
N MET A 1 6.27 -30.69 3.17
CA MET A 1 6.81 -30.66 4.54
C MET A 1 5.78 -29.94 5.41
N ALA A 2 5.03 -30.68 6.21
CA ALA A 2 3.98 -30.12 7.07
C ALA A 2 4.65 -29.37 8.23
N VAL A 3 4.36 -28.07 8.37
CA VAL A 3 4.82 -27.25 9.49
C VAL A 3 3.93 -27.58 10.70
N ASP A 4 4.55 -27.97 11.81
CA ASP A 4 3.87 -28.31 13.07
C ASP A 4 3.14 -27.08 13.63
N PRO A 5 1.81 -27.12 13.84
CA PRO A 5 1.04 -26.00 14.41
C PRO A 5 1.50 -25.62 15.83
N ARG A 6 2.31 -26.43 16.51
CA ARG A 6 2.92 -26.07 17.81
C ARG A 6 4.05 -25.05 17.70
N CYS A 7 4.67 -24.87 16.52
CA CYS A 7 5.66 -23.81 16.33
C CYS A 7 5.02 -22.40 16.31
N LEU A 8 3.78 -22.28 15.83
CA LEU A 8 3.03 -21.01 15.80
C LEU A 8 2.66 -20.52 17.21
N LEU A 9 2.33 -21.44 18.13
CA LEU A 9 1.97 -21.08 19.50
C LEU A 9 3.17 -20.57 20.32
N SER A 10 4.39 -21.02 20.03
CA SER A 10 5.58 -20.54 20.76
C SER A 10 5.96 -19.09 20.39
N LEU A 11 5.71 -18.69 19.14
CA LEU A 11 5.88 -17.30 18.68
C LEU A 11 4.90 -16.37 19.39
N CYS A 12 3.63 -16.77 19.57
CA CYS A 12 2.63 -15.98 20.29
C CYS A 12 3.02 -15.71 21.77
N SER A 13 3.72 -16.65 22.43
CA SER A 13 4.15 -16.48 23.83
C SER A 13 5.33 -15.53 24.01
N THR A 14 6.11 -15.29 22.96
CA THR A 14 7.29 -14.41 23.00
C THR A 14 6.91 -12.94 22.78
N ILE A 15 5.74 -12.67 22.20
CA ILE A 15 5.23 -11.33 21.89
C ILE A 15 4.86 -10.54 23.16
N SER A 16 4.56 -11.20 24.29
CA SER A 16 4.06 -10.53 25.49
C SER A 16 5.12 -9.80 26.36
N LYS A 17 6.39 -9.69 25.91
CA LYS A 17 7.49 -9.08 26.71
C LYS A 17 8.38 -8.09 25.96
N ALA A 18 7.93 -7.55 24.83
CA ALA A 18 8.67 -6.51 24.10
C ALA A 18 8.20 -5.08 24.45
N SER A 19 8.11 -4.71 25.74
CA SER A 19 8.05 -3.29 26.12
C SER A 19 9.47 -2.79 26.40
N SER A 20 10.05 -2.08 25.43
CA SER A 20 11.31 -1.38 25.63
C SER A 20 11.08 -0.10 26.44
N ALA A 21 12.08 0.30 27.23
CA ALA A 21 12.00 1.41 28.17
C ALA A 21 11.61 2.72 27.45
N LYS A 22 10.43 3.26 27.82
CA LYS A 22 9.63 4.33 27.18
C LYS A 22 8.55 3.89 26.18
N GLY A 23 7.90 2.74 26.37
CA GLY A 23 6.60 2.47 25.73
C GLY A 23 6.60 2.37 24.20
N THR A 24 7.74 2.53 23.54
CA THR A 24 7.86 2.41 22.08
C THR A 24 7.94 0.94 21.70
N ASN A 25 7.10 0.55 20.76
CA ASN A 25 7.09 -0.81 20.21
C ASN A 25 8.40 -1.06 19.45
N ASP A 26 9.07 -2.17 19.76
CA ASP A 26 10.21 -2.66 18.97
C ASP A 26 9.69 -3.58 17.87
N PHE A 27 9.20 -2.98 16.79
CA PHE A 27 8.75 -3.72 15.61
C PHE A 27 9.91 -4.38 14.88
N VAL A 28 11.13 -3.84 14.95
CA VAL A 28 12.33 -4.46 14.35
C VAL A 28 12.50 -5.89 14.85
N LYS A 29 12.38 -6.11 16.16
CA LYS A 29 12.44 -7.46 16.75
C LYS A 29 11.36 -8.40 16.24
N ILE A 30 10.17 -7.87 15.93
CA ILE A 30 9.00 -8.67 15.52
C ILE A 30 8.99 -8.95 14.01
N GLY A 31 9.33 -7.96 13.18
CA GLY A 31 9.08 -7.99 11.74
C GLY A 31 10.28 -8.33 10.87
N MET A 32 11.53 -8.20 11.35
CA MET A 32 12.69 -8.47 10.48
C MET A 32 12.90 -9.97 10.24
N GLU A 33 12.56 -10.84 11.19
CA GLU A 33 12.53 -12.29 10.98
C GLU A 33 11.47 -12.67 9.93
N LEU A 34 10.29 -12.04 9.98
CA LEU A 34 9.25 -12.19 8.98
C LEU A 34 9.74 -11.77 7.59
N TRP A 35 10.47 -10.66 7.47
CA TRP A 35 10.99 -10.19 6.18
C TRP A 35 11.97 -11.18 5.52
N GLN A 36 12.86 -11.79 6.31
CA GLN A 36 13.81 -12.78 5.81
C GLN A 36 13.11 -14.07 5.34
N THR A 37 12.07 -14.47 6.06
CA THR A 37 11.30 -15.69 5.79
C THR A 37 10.10 -15.47 4.87
N ALA A 38 9.83 -14.21 4.47
CA ALA A 38 8.64 -13.86 3.70
C ALA A 38 8.61 -14.61 2.38
N GLN A 39 7.51 -15.31 2.15
CA GLN A 39 7.17 -16.03 0.93
C GLN A 39 5.80 -15.57 0.45
N PRO A 40 5.49 -15.73 -0.85
CA PRO A 40 4.15 -15.47 -1.34
C PRO A 40 3.12 -16.32 -0.58
N TYR A 41 2.01 -15.71 -0.17
CA TYR A 41 0.88 -16.44 0.42
C TYR A 41 -0.31 -16.49 -0.54
N LEU A 42 -1.15 -17.50 -0.38
CA LEU A 42 -2.30 -17.69 -1.26
C LEU A 42 -3.35 -16.60 -1.00
N VAL A 43 -3.75 -15.91 -2.07
CA VAL A 43 -4.91 -15.01 -2.07
C VAL A 43 -5.98 -15.62 -2.97
N GLN A 44 -7.08 -16.04 -2.37
CA GLN A 44 -8.25 -16.52 -3.11
C GLN A 44 -9.05 -15.32 -3.62
N ALA A 45 -9.60 -15.38 -4.83
CA ALA A 45 -10.46 -14.31 -5.32
C ALA A 45 -11.72 -14.22 -4.44
N LEU A 46 -12.02 -13.02 -3.94
CA LEU A 46 -13.22 -12.75 -3.13
C LEU A 46 -14.50 -12.80 -4.01
N GLY A 47 -14.35 -12.61 -5.32
CA GLY A 47 -15.44 -12.63 -6.29
C GLY A 47 -16.18 -11.30 -6.39
N LEU A 48 -17.05 -11.18 -7.39
CA LEU A 48 -17.78 -9.95 -7.68
C LEU A 48 -18.72 -9.55 -6.52
N GLN A 49 -18.56 -8.33 -6.03
CA GLN A 49 -19.31 -7.77 -4.91
C GLN A 49 -20.55 -6.97 -5.34
N PRO A 50 -21.56 -6.84 -4.47
CA PRO A 50 -22.67 -5.92 -4.70
C PRO A 50 -22.19 -4.45 -4.75
N PRO A 51 -22.96 -3.53 -5.34
CA PRO A 51 -22.62 -2.11 -5.33
C PRO A 51 -22.45 -1.59 -3.89
N PRO A 52 -21.29 -1.03 -3.53
CA PRO A 52 -21.06 -0.53 -2.18
C PRO A 52 -21.72 0.84 -1.97
N PRO A 53 -22.03 1.25 -0.73
CA PRO A 53 -22.44 2.61 -0.43
C PRO A 53 -21.32 3.61 -0.80
N LYS A 54 -21.67 4.76 -1.35
CA LYS A 54 -20.73 5.84 -1.71
C LYS A 54 -20.07 6.44 -0.47
N VAL A 55 -18.81 6.82 -0.60
CA VAL A 55 -18.13 7.60 0.43
C VAL A 55 -18.53 9.06 0.25
N ASP A 56 -19.07 9.66 1.32
CA ASP A 56 -19.16 11.10 1.44
C ASP A 56 -17.82 11.62 1.98
N VAL A 57 -17.01 12.17 1.08
CA VAL A 57 -15.64 12.61 1.38
C VAL A 57 -15.64 13.78 2.36
N ASP A 58 -16.57 14.72 2.25
CA ASP A 58 -16.61 15.88 3.13
C ASP A 58 -17.08 15.48 4.53
N ALA A 59 -18.05 14.56 4.63
CA ALA A 59 -18.43 13.96 5.91
C ALA A 59 -17.28 13.15 6.52
N ALA A 60 -16.51 12.41 5.73
CA ALA A 60 -15.35 11.67 6.21
C ALA A 60 -14.29 12.60 6.81
N VAL A 61 -13.99 13.73 6.15
CA VAL A 61 -13.06 14.75 6.66
C VAL A 61 -13.59 15.38 7.94
N ALA A 62 -14.88 15.71 8.01
CA ALA A 62 -15.49 16.25 9.22
C ALA A 62 -15.42 15.26 10.41
N ASN A 63 -15.71 13.97 10.15
CA ASN A 63 -15.67 12.89 11.14
C ASN A 63 -14.24 12.50 11.58
N ALA A 64 -13.22 12.92 10.82
CA ALA A 64 -11.83 12.69 11.17
C ALA A 64 -11.27 13.74 12.14
N GLY A 65 -12.03 14.77 12.53
CA GLY A 65 -11.53 15.92 13.30
C GLY A 65 -10.79 15.57 14.59
N ASP A 66 -11.32 14.63 15.36
CA ASP A 66 -10.79 14.11 16.63
C ASP A 66 -9.86 12.89 16.49
N ALA A 67 -9.78 12.31 15.28
CA ALA A 67 -8.86 11.22 15.00
C ALA A 67 -7.41 11.70 15.13
N HIS A 68 -6.59 10.89 15.79
CA HIS A 68 -5.16 11.08 15.99
C HIS A 68 -4.46 9.72 15.92
N GLY A 69 -3.18 9.75 15.55
CA GLY A 69 -2.29 8.60 15.67
C GLY A 69 -1.39 8.70 16.90
N GLU A 70 -0.53 7.71 17.08
CA GLU A 70 0.51 7.72 18.09
C GLU A 70 1.89 7.72 17.44
N GLN A 71 2.90 8.29 18.10
CA GLN A 71 4.27 8.17 17.64
C GLN A 71 4.77 6.74 17.90
N PRO A 72 5.09 5.93 16.85
CA PRO A 72 5.35 4.51 17.05
C PRO A 72 6.78 4.21 17.55
N TRP A 73 7.73 5.10 17.26
CA TRP A 73 9.13 5.03 17.71
C TRP A 73 9.82 6.39 17.63
N VAL A 74 10.99 6.51 18.28
CA VAL A 74 11.86 7.69 18.19
C VAL A 74 12.82 7.55 17.02
N ALA A 75 12.96 8.60 16.21
CA ALA A 75 13.96 8.73 15.16
C ALA A 75 14.35 10.20 14.96
N THR A 76 15.42 10.46 14.20
CA THR A 76 15.91 11.82 13.92
C THR A 76 14.87 12.60 13.11
N PRO A 77 14.34 13.74 13.59
CA PRO A 77 13.38 14.55 12.84
C PRO A 77 13.97 15.09 11.54
N LEU A 78 13.11 15.26 10.53
CA LEU A 78 13.45 15.93 9.28
C LEU A 78 13.14 17.44 9.42
N PRO A 79 14.13 18.34 9.25
CA PRO A 79 13.89 19.76 9.37
C PRO A 79 12.81 20.25 8.39
N GLY A 80 11.78 20.93 8.92
CA GLY A 80 10.69 21.49 8.11
C GLY A 80 9.67 20.49 7.57
N GLN A 81 9.75 19.21 7.95
CA GLN A 81 8.82 18.17 7.50
C GLN A 81 8.12 17.50 8.70
N THR A 82 6.87 17.09 8.49
CA THR A 82 6.19 16.16 9.40
C THR A 82 5.84 14.88 8.66
N VAL A 83 5.79 13.76 9.37
CA VAL A 83 5.51 12.44 8.79
C VAL A 83 4.29 11.81 9.44
N ARG A 84 3.25 11.52 8.67
CA ARG A 84 2.04 10.80 9.14
C ARG A 84 1.87 9.51 8.37
N ALA A 85 1.44 8.45 9.05
CA ALA A 85 1.32 7.13 8.42
C ALA A 85 0.03 6.38 8.80
N LEU A 86 -0.57 5.71 7.82
CA LEU A 86 -1.70 4.81 8.00
C LEU A 86 -1.35 3.41 7.48
N PHE A 87 -1.54 2.41 8.33
CA PHE A 87 -1.32 1.00 8.00
C PHE A 87 -2.62 0.22 8.16
N ILE A 88 -2.96 -0.58 7.16
CA ILE A 88 -4.18 -1.39 7.13
C ILE A 88 -3.79 -2.83 6.73
N GLY A 89 -4.08 -3.80 7.59
CA GLY A 89 -3.79 -5.21 7.33
C GLY A 89 -4.97 -6.09 7.74
N ILE A 90 -5.55 -6.81 6.79
CA ILE A 90 -6.81 -7.54 7.01
C ILE A 90 -6.66 -9.01 6.63
N ASN A 91 -6.76 -9.91 7.62
CA ASN A 91 -6.73 -11.35 7.43
C ASN A 91 -8.12 -12.02 7.38
N TYR A 92 -9.20 -11.29 7.67
CA TYR A 92 -10.60 -11.76 7.60
C TYR A 92 -10.84 -13.05 8.40
N TYR A 93 -10.26 -13.13 9.61
CA TYR A 93 -10.26 -14.34 10.43
C TYR A 93 -11.65 -14.97 10.61
N GLY A 94 -11.73 -16.30 10.45
CA GLY A 94 -12.97 -17.06 10.65
C GLY A 94 -13.99 -16.97 9.50
N THR A 95 -13.66 -16.30 8.39
CA THR A 95 -14.56 -16.17 7.23
C THR A 95 -14.06 -16.95 6.02
N SER A 96 -14.89 -17.09 4.98
CA SER A 96 -14.47 -17.64 3.68
C SER A 96 -13.48 -16.74 2.92
N ALA A 97 -13.31 -15.48 3.34
CA ALA A 97 -12.36 -14.54 2.77
C ALA A 97 -10.99 -14.57 3.47
N ALA A 98 -10.76 -15.52 4.39
CA ALA A 98 -9.55 -15.54 5.22
C ALA A 98 -8.25 -15.52 4.39
N LEU A 99 -7.33 -14.62 4.77
CA LEU A 99 -5.96 -14.53 4.30
C LEU A 99 -5.00 -14.79 5.46
N SER A 100 -3.73 -15.11 5.15
CA SER A 100 -2.74 -15.52 6.15
C SER A 100 -1.57 -14.56 6.32
N GLY A 101 -1.41 -13.59 5.43
CA GLY A 101 -0.19 -12.78 5.35
C GLY A 101 -0.38 -11.28 5.54
N CYS A 102 -1.61 -10.74 5.49
CA CYS A 102 -1.81 -9.30 5.39
C CYS A 102 -1.41 -8.54 6.65
N CYS A 103 -1.71 -9.06 7.84
CA CYS A 103 -1.21 -8.46 9.08
C CYS A 103 0.31 -8.64 9.23
N ASN A 104 0.89 -9.72 8.70
CA ASN A 104 2.34 -9.93 8.68
C ASN A 104 3.05 -8.97 7.72
N ASP A 105 2.40 -8.57 6.62
CA ASP A 105 2.89 -7.52 5.74
C ASP A 105 3.00 -6.18 6.49
N VAL A 106 1.99 -5.83 7.29
CA VAL A 106 2.03 -4.62 8.13
C VAL A 106 3.18 -4.69 9.15
N LYS A 107 3.42 -5.84 9.79
CA LYS A 107 4.57 -6.03 10.72
C LYS A 107 5.90 -5.78 10.00
N GLN A 108 6.07 -6.34 8.80
CA GLN A 108 7.28 -6.15 8.00
C GLN A 108 7.47 -4.70 7.58
N MET A 109 6.38 -4.02 7.22
CA MET A 109 6.41 -2.62 6.84
C MET A 109 6.85 -1.73 8.02
N LEU A 110 6.19 -1.88 9.18
CA LEU A 110 6.54 -1.15 10.40
C LEU A 110 7.99 -1.41 10.81
N ALA A 111 8.44 -2.66 10.81
CA ALA A 111 9.82 -3.03 11.13
C ALA A 111 10.83 -2.40 10.16
N THR A 112 10.51 -2.38 8.87
CA THR A 112 11.38 -1.80 7.83
C THR A 112 11.50 -0.28 8.01
N LEU A 113 10.39 0.41 8.23
CA LEU A 113 10.38 1.87 8.45
C LEU A 113 11.11 2.25 9.74
N GLN A 114 10.90 1.50 10.82
CA GLN A 114 11.64 1.68 12.07
C GLN A 114 13.13 1.43 11.88
N LYS A 115 13.51 0.35 11.18
CA LYS A 115 14.92 0.02 10.89
C LYS A 115 15.61 1.12 10.07
N LYS A 116 14.87 1.74 9.14
CA LYS A 116 15.35 2.85 8.31
C LYS A 116 15.26 4.21 8.99
N GLY A 117 14.67 4.27 10.18
CA GLY A 117 14.60 5.48 10.99
C GLY A 117 13.67 6.55 10.40
N LEU A 118 12.58 6.17 9.73
CA LEU A 118 11.59 7.16 9.29
C LEU A 118 10.96 7.82 10.53
N PRO A 119 11.01 9.16 10.69
CA PRO A 119 10.54 9.83 11.91
C PRO A 119 9.04 10.11 11.87
N ILE A 120 8.23 9.04 11.96
CA ILE A 120 6.77 9.13 11.99
C ILE A 120 6.31 9.91 13.22
N ASN A 121 5.64 11.05 13.02
CA ASN A 121 5.04 11.87 14.06
C ASN A 121 3.75 11.24 14.60
N GLU A 122 2.90 10.73 13.71
CA GLU A 122 1.67 10.02 14.06
C GLU A 122 1.45 8.81 13.15
N ALA A 123 1.19 7.65 13.75
CA ALA A 123 0.83 6.42 13.06
C ALA A 123 -0.55 5.94 13.52
N VAL A 124 -1.35 5.47 12.57
CA VAL A 124 -2.57 4.70 12.83
C VAL A 124 -2.40 3.32 12.23
N ILE A 125 -2.71 2.29 13.02
CA ILE A 125 -2.60 0.88 12.63
C ILE A 125 -3.97 0.22 12.76
N LEU A 126 -4.60 -0.07 11.62
CA LEU A 126 -5.89 -0.76 11.53
C LEU A 126 -5.66 -2.21 11.13
N VAL A 127 -5.74 -3.14 12.09
CA VAL A 127 -5.54 -4.57 11.84
C VAL A 127 -6.58 -5.41 12.57
N ASP A 128 -6.94 -6.56 11.99
CA ASP A 128 -7.87 -7.50 12.60
C ASP A 128 -7.17 -8.64 13.38
N GLU A 129 -5.85 -8.57 13.53
CA GLU A 129 -5.08 -9.47 14.39
C GLU A 129 -5.13 -9.02 15.85
N ASP A 130 -5.62 -9.93 16.71
CA ASP A 130 -5.63 -9.74 18.15
C ASP A 130 -4.20 -9.60 18.72
N ASN A 131 -4.05 -8.76 19.74
CA ASN A 131 -2.78 -8.50 20.43
C ASN A 131 -1.65 -7.93 19.53
N PHE A 132 -2.00 -7.32 18.38
CA PHE A 132 -1.03 -6.64 17.54
C PHE A 132 -0.48 -5.37 18.24
N PRO A 133 0.84 -5.21 18.41
CA PRO A 133 1.41 -4.05 19.11
C PRO A 133 1.13 -2.73 18.38
N GLY A 134 0.59 -1.73 19.11
CA GLY A 134 0.25 -0.42 18.54
C GLY A 134 -1.01 -0.40 17.68
N ARG A 135 -1.82 -1.47 17.67
CA ARG A 135 -3.12 -1.48 17.00
C ARG A 135 -4.00 -0.35 17.53
N THR A 136 -4.40 0.55 16.64
CA THR A 136 -5.32 1.65 16.94
C THR A 136 -6.76 1.15 17.00
N ASP A 137 -7.22 0.47 15.95
CA ASP A 137 -8.59 -0.03 15.86
C ASP A 137 -8.74 -1.16 14.81
N GLN A 138 -9.97 -1.64 14.63
CA GLN A 138 -10.36 -2.63 13.63
C GLN A 138 -10.45 -1.97 12.23
N PRO A 139 -10.02 -2.66 11.15
CA PRO A 139 -10.09 -2.15 9.78
C PRO A 139 -11.50 -2.32 9.18
N THR A 140 -12.51 -1.77 9.85
CA THR A 140 -13.88 -1.68 9.34
C THR A 140 -13.98 -0.63 8.24
N ARG A 141 -15.04 -0.66 7.43
CA ARG A 141 -15.27 0.32 6.37
C ARG A 141 -15.20 1.75 6.89
N ASP A 142 -15.91 2.03 7.98
CA ASP A 142 -16.00 3.37 8.56
C ASP A 142 -14.65 3.83 9.13
N ASN A 143 -13.89 2.94 9.78
CA ASN A 143 -12.56 3.28 10.28
C ASN A 143 -11.57 3.53 9.14
N ILE A 144 -11.57 2.71 8.09
CA ILE A 144 -10.70 2.92 6.93
C ILE A 144 -10.99 4.28 6.29
N VAL A 145 -12.26 4.60 6.02
CA VAL A 145 -12.67 5.88 5.44
C VAL A 145 -12.27 7.06 6.33
N ARG A 146 -12.57 6.98 7.64
CA ARG A 146 -12.21 8.02 8.62
C ARG A 146 -10.71 8.25 8.69
N TYR A 147 -9.92 7.18 8.74
CA TYR A 147 -8.48 7.31 8.90
C TYR A 147 -7.74 7.64 7.59
N MET A 148 -8.29 7.31 6.42
CA MET A 148 -7.84 7.88 5.14
C MET A 148 -8.02 9.41 5.13
N ALA A 149 -9.18 9.90 5.58
CA ALA A 149 -9.41 11.34 5.71
C ALA A 149 -8.47 11.99 6.75
N TRP A 150 -8.26 11.35 7.91
CA TRP A 150 -7.29 11.80 8.91
C TRP A 150 -5.86 11.91 8.36
N LEU A 151 -5.44 10.97 7.50
CA LEU A 151 -4.09 10.98 6.94
C LEU A 151 -3.81 12.28 6.17
N VAL A 152 -4.84 12.86 5.53
CA VAL A 152 -4.69 14.01 4.61
C VAL A 152 -5.23 15.34 5.14
N LYS A 153 -6.10 15.35 6.17
CA LYS A 153 -6.90 16.53 6.57
C LYS A 153 -6.10 17.80 6.91
N ASP A 154 -4.84 17.68 7.33
CA ASP A 154 -3.98 18.79 7.77
C ASP A 154 -2.71 18.95 6.91
N ALA A 155 -2.65 18.25 5.77
CA ALA A 155 -1.44 18.21 4.96
C ALA A 155 -1.06 19.61 4.47
N LYS A 156 0.20 20.01 4.69
CA LYS A 156 0.76 21.30 4.26
C LYS A 156 2.10 21.10 3.55
N PRO A 157 2.59 22.10 2.79
CA PRO A 157 3.89 22.01 2.11
C PRO A 157 5.01 21.54 3.04
N GLY A 158 5.71 20.48 2.62
CA GLY A 158 6.78 19.82 3.39
C GLY A 158 6.33 18.55 4.13
N ASP A 159 5.03 18.27 4.23
CA ASP A 159 4.58 17.04 4.87
C ASP A 159 4.80 15.80 4.00
N VAL A 160 5.10 14.69 4.69
CA VAL A 160 5.31 13.36 4.13
C VAL A 160 4.26 12.41 4.68
N LEU A 161 3.54 11.76 3.80
CA LEU A 161 2.47 10.84 4.13
C LEU A 161 2.85 9.43 3.66
N PHE A 162 2.49 8.42 4.45
CA PHE A 162 2.69 7.03 4.11
C PHE A 162 1.39 6.24 4.29
N PHE A 163 1.00 5.48 3.28
CA PHE A 163 -0.19 4.63 3.32
C PHE A 163 0.20 3.21 2.90
N HIS A 164 -0.19 2.21 3.70
CA HIS A 164 0.01 0.80 3.37
C HIS A 164 -1.27 0.02 3.60
N TYR A 165 -1.74 -0.66 2.57
CA TYR A 165 -2.88 -1.56 2.59
C TYR A 165 -2.42 -2.95 2.17
N SER A 166 -2.72 -3.97 2.98
CA SER A 166 -2.64 -5.38 2.59
C SER A 166 -3.95 -6.07 2.94
N GLY A 167 -4.57 -6.69 1.96
CA GLY A 167 -5.91 -7.27 2.07
C GLY A 167 -6.50 -7.67 0.72
N HIS A 168 -7.80 -7.91 0.67
CA HIS A 168 -8.49 -8.22 -0.58
C HIS A 168 -8.76 -6.97 -1.41
N GLY A 169 -8.34 -7.04 -2.67
CA GLY A 169 -8.88 -6.21 -3.74
C GLY A 169 -9.74 -7.09 -4.65
N THR A 170 -10.85 -6.53 -5.12
CA THR A 170 -11.86 -7.24 -5.91
C THR A 170 -12.65 -6.25 -6.77
N GLN A 171 -13.60 -6.76 -7.55
CA GLN A 171 -14.54 -5.95 -8.30
C GLN A 171 -15.90 -5.86 -7.59
N CYS A 172 -16.58 -4.73 -7.72
CA CYS A 172 -18.00 -4.58 -7.40
C CYS A 172 -18.80 -4.19 -8.65
N LYS A 173 -20.10 -4.45 -8.64
CA LYS A 173 -20.99 -3.91 -9.68
C LYS A 173 -21.00 -2.38 -9.61
N SER A 174 -20.86 -1.74 -10.78
CA SER A 174 -20.90 -0.28 -10.87
C SER A 174 -22.19 0.29 -10.30
N ARG A 175 -22.09 1.51 -9.73
CA ARG A 175 -23.25 2.30 -9.28
C ARG A 175 -24.00 2.97 -10.43
N GLY A 176 -23.48 2.87 -11.67
CA GLY A 176 -24.03 3.51 -12.86
C GLY A 176 -23.59 4.96 -13.03
N ASP A 177 -22.52 5.38 -12.35
CA ASP A 177 -21.90 6.71 -12.46
C ASP A 177 -20.72 6.77 -13.44
N SER A 178 -20.37 5.65 -14.07
CA SER A 178 -19.37 5.53 -15.12
C SER A 178 -19.85 4.62 -16.25
N ASP A 179 -19.17 4.66 -17.41
CA ASP A 179 -19.39 3.72 -18.52
C ASP A 179 -18.87 2.30 -18.18
N GLU A 180 -18.16 2.13 -17.05
CA GLU A 180 -17.62 0.86 -16.62
C GLU A 180 -18.71 -0.02 -15.98
N LYS A 181 -18.72 -1.30 -16.35
CA LYS A 181 -19.68 -2.26 -15.79
C LYS A 181 -19.36 -2.64 -14.34
N TYR A 182 -18.09 -2.54 -13.97
CA TYR A 182 -17.56 -2.99 -12.69
C TYR A 182 -16.49 -2.01 -12.22
N ASP A 183 -16.51 -1.66 -10.94
CA ASP A 183 -15.46 -0.83 -10.33
C ASP A 183 -14.50 -1.71 -9.54
N GLN A 184 -13.23 -1.30 -9.43
CA GLN A 184 -12.28 -1.98 -8.54
C GLN A 184 -12.46 -1.45 -7.11
N CYS A 185 -12.26 -2.31 -6.12
CA CYS A 185 -12.49 -1.94 -4.73
C CYS A 185 -11.62 -2.75 -3.78
N ILE A 186 -11.39 -2.20 -2.59
CA ILE A 186 -10.83 -2.92 -1.45
C ILE A 186 -11.95 -3.39 -0.53
N ALA A 187 -11.76 -4.54 0.12
CA ALA A 187 -12.73 -5.08 1.07
C ALA A 187 -12.30 -4.79 2.52
N PRO A 188 -13.02 -3.96 3.28
CA PRO A 188 -12.86 -3.84 4.73
C PRO A 188 -13.19 -5.16 5.45
N VAL A 189 -12.81 -5.31 6.72
CA VAL A 189 -13.05 -6.58 7.45
C VAL A 189 -14.54 -6.92 7.60
N ASP A 190 -15.42 -5.93 7.55
CA ASP A 190 -16.87 -6.02 7.66
C ASP A 190 -17.58 -5.82 6.30
N PHE A 191 -16.88 -6.03 5.18
CA PHE A 191 -17.41 -5.78 3.83
C PHE A 191 -18.74 -6.51 3.55
N GLN A 192 -18.98 -7.68 4.16
CA GLN A 192 -20.23 -8.41 3.98
C GLN A 192 -21.45 -7.61 4.48
N LYS A 193 -21.26 -6.75 5.50
CA LYS A 193 -22.30 -5.90 6.07
C LYS A 193 -22.25 -4.48 5.54
N SER A 194 -21.05 -3.90 5.44
CA SER A 194 -20.85 -2.47 5.18
C SER A 194 -20.48 -2.16 3.73
N GLY A 195 -20.20 -3.18 2.91
CA GLY A 195 -19.75 -3.04 1.53
C GLY A 195 -18.25 -2.76 1.40
N CYS A 196 -17.76 -2.82 0.16
CA CYS A 196 -16.39 -2.47 -0.19
C CYS A 196 -16.17 -0.94 -0.28
N ILE A 197 -14.94 -0.51 -0.53
CA ILE A 197 -14.58 0.88 -0.83
C ILE A 197 -13.99 0.93 -2.23
N VAL A 198 -14.62 1.68 -3.13
CA VAL A 198 -14.24 1.80 -4.54
C VAL A 198 -12.96 2.62 -4.69
N ASP A 199 -12.12 2.29 -5.66
CA ASP A 199 -10.88 3.01 -5.98
C ASP A 199 -11.12 4.50 -6.26
N ASP A 200 -12.18 4.87 -6.97
CA ASP A 200 -12.67 6.23 -7.14
C ASP A 200 -12.81 7.01 -5.82
N ASP A 201 -13.42 6.36 -4.81
CA ASP A 201 -13.67 6.96 -3.50
C ASP A 201 -12.34 7.09 -2.71
N ILE A 202 -11.42 6.13 -2.88
CA ILE A 202 -10.09 6.17 -2.27
C ILE A 202 -9.21 7.25 -2.93
N HIS A 203 -9.25 7.39 -4.26
CA HIS A 203 -8.55 8.43 -5.00
C HIS A 203 -8.96 9.82 -4.49
N LYS A 204 -10.28 10.06 -4.39
CA LYS A 204 -10.84 11.31 -3.87
C LYS A 204 -10.46 11.57 -2.42
N LEU A 205 -10.41 10.54 -1.57
CA LEU A 205 -10.01 10.68 -0.16
C LEU A 205 -8.51 10.96 0.00
N LEU A 206 -7.66 10.12 -0.62
CA LEU A 206 -6.23 10.10 -0.35
C LEU A 206 -5.40 11.01 -1.25
N PHE A 207 -5.82 11.24 -2.51
CA PHE A 207 -4.97 11.86 -3.53
C PHE A 207 -5.47 13.25 -3.93
N SER A 208 -6.72 13.39 -4.35
CA SER A 208 -7.27 14.67 -4.89
C SER A 208 -7.24 15.83 -3.89
N ARG A 209 -7.16 15.54 -2.58
CA ARG A 209 -7.14 16.56 -1.52
C ARG A 209 -5.76 17.05 -1.13
N LEU A 210 -4.70 16.42 -1.63
CA LEU A 210 -3.34 16.80 -1.28
C LEU A 210 -2.96 18.12 -1.94
N PRO A 211 -2.52 19.14 -1.18
CA PRO A 211 -1.99 20.36 -1.78
C PRO A 211 -0.62 20.10 -2.42
N GLU A 212 -0.15 21.08 -3.19
CA GLU A 212 1.22 21.05 -3.73
C GLU A 212 2.25 20.90 -2.61
N LYS A 213 3.40 20.29 -2.95
CA LYS A 213 4.55 20.09 -2.06
C LYS A 213 4.28 19.19 -0.85
N VAL A 214 3.24 18.36 -0.92
CA VAL A 214 3.03 17.22 -0.03
C VAL A 214 3.42 15.95 -0.78
N ARG A 215 4.17 15.07 -0.12
CA ARG A 215 4.58 13.78 -0.67
C ARG A 215 3.76 12.67 -0.02
N LEU A 216 3.10 11.84 -0.81
CA LEU A 216 2.46 10.60 -0.36
C LEU A 216 3.12 9.39 -1.04
N THR A 217 3.44 8.38 -0.25
CA THR A 217 3.74 7.04 -0.75
C THR A 217 2.61 6.10 -0.34
N ALA A 218 1.92 5.51 -1.31
CA ALA A 218 0.86 4.53 -1.11
C ALA A 218 1.32 3.13 -1.56
N VAL A 219 1.04 2.11 -0.78
CA VAL A 219 1.39 0.73 -1.09
C VAL A 219 0.11 -0.10 -1.00
N PHE A 220 -0.30 -0.70 -2.12
CA PHE A 220 -1.45 -1.58 -2.18
C PHE A 220 -0.99 -2.99 -2.50
N ASP A 221 -1.04 -3.85 -1.48
CA ASP A 221 -0.75 -5.28 -1.57
C ASP A 221 -2.07 -6.05 -1.65
N CYS A 222 -2.70 -5.96 -2.81
CA CYS A 222 -3.96 -6.62 -3.08
C CYS A 222 -4.05 -7.07 -4.54
N CYS A 223 -4.88 -8.08 -4.80
CA CYS A 223 -5.23 -8.43 -6.17
C CYS A 223 -6.10 -7.33 -6.78
N HIS A 224 -6.08 -7.18 -8.10
CA HIS A 224 -6.91 -6.22 -8.83
C HIS A 224 -6.61 -4.73 -8.60
N SER A 225 -5.46 -4.36 -8.01
CA SER A 225 -4.96 -2.97 -7.99
C SER A 225 -4.57 -2.41 -9.38
N GLY A 226 -4.90 -3.14 -10.46
CA GLY A 226 -4.52 -2.82 -11.83
C GLY A 226 -5.19 -1.58 -12.41
N SER A 227 -6.23 -1.03 -11.76
CA SER A 227 -6.77 0.31 -12.10
C SER A 227 -5.85 1.45 -11.67
N ILE A 228 -4.75 1.15 -10.95
CA ILE A 228 -3.71 2.12 -10.62
C ILE A 228 -4.25 3.26 -9.73
N MET A 229 -5.40 3.03 -9.08
CA MET A 229 -6.10 4.02 -8.26
C MET A 229 -6.25 5.35 -9.01
N ASP A 230 -6.52 5.27 -10.31
CA ASP A 230 -6.67 6.39 -11.26
C ASP A 230 -5.49 7.36 -11.36
N LEU A 231 -4.27 6.93 -10.99
CA LEU A 231 -3.09 7.75 -11.20
C LEU A 231 -2.74 7.84 -12.71
N PRO A 232 -2.36 9.03 -13.20
CA PRO A 232 -2.19 9.28 -14.63
C PRO A 232 -0.92 8.67 -15.25
N PHE A 233 0.12 8.41 -14.45
CA PHE A 233 1.38 7.87 -14.94
C PHE A 233 1.70 6.52 -14.31
N THR A 234 2.28 5.61 -15.09
CA THR A 234 2.73 4.31 -14.61
C THR A 234 4.02 3.84 -15.28
N TYR A 235 4.81 3.07 -14.56
CA TYR A 235 5.92 2.28 -15.07
C TYR A 235 5.82 0.87 -14.50
N VAL A 236 5.87 -0.12 -15.38
CA VAL A 236 5.91 -1.54 -15.00
C VAL A 236 7.28 -2.09 -15.32
N CYS A 237 7.96 -2.63 -14.31
CA CYS A 237 9.27 -3.23 -14.46
C CYS A 237 9.13 -4.68 -14.95
N SER A 238 8.71 -4.87 -16.20
CA SER A 238 8.52 -6.18 -16.83
C SER A 238 9.82 -6.96 -17.00
N GLY A 239 9.75 -8.26 -17.29
CA GLY A 239 10.91 -9.14 -17.39
C GLY A 239 11.98 -8.74 -18.43
N GLY A 240 11.62 -7.93 -19.43
CA GLY A 240 12.54 -7.44 -20.48
C GLY A 240 13.44 -6.29 -20.06
N GLU A 241 13.06 -5.53 -19.03
CA GLU A 241 13.77 -4.30 -18.61
C GLU A 241 15.18 -4.63 -18.09
N GLN A 242 16.16 -3.80 -18.42
CA GLN A 242 17.58 -4.00 -18.05
C GLN A 242 18.11 -2.81 -17.29
N ALA A 243 19.07 -3.04 -16.36
CA ALA A 243 19.69 -1.98 -15.58
C ALA A 243 20.50 -0.95 -16.41
N SER A 244 20.87 -1.31 -17.65
CA SER A 244 21.51 -0.42 -18.62
C SER A 244 20.52 0.41 -19.45
N GLY A 245 19.22 0.14 -19.32
CA GLY A 245 18.18 0.91 -19.99
C GLY A 245 17.89 2.24 -19.27
N THR A 246 17.22 3.14 -19.97
CA THR A 246 16.70 4.41 -19.44
C THR A 246 15.19 4.31 -19.36
N PRO A 247 14.63 3.82 -18.24
CA PRO A 247 13.19 3.61 -18.13
C PRO A 247 12.47 4.95 -18.00
N HIS A 248 11.29 5.04 -18.60
CA HIS A 248 10.40 6.20 -18.48
C HIS A 248 9.02 5.74 -18.03
N MET A 249 8.34 6.57 -17.23
CA MET A 249 6.92 6.40 -16.99
C MET A 249 6.11 6.67 -18.26
N LYS A 250 4.91 6.12 -18.35
CA LYS A 250 3.97 6.35 -19.45
C LYS A 250 2.70 6.98 -18.90
N ARG A 251 2.14 7.96 -19.62
CA ARG A 251 0.79 8.44 -19.35
C ARG A 251 -0.23 7.40 -19.82
N ILE A 252 -1.17 7.07 -18.95
CA ILE A 252 -2.25 6.10 -19.22
C ILE A 252 -3.66 6.69 -19.06
N ARG A 253 -3.78 7.86 -18.41
CA ARG A 253 -5.05 8.59 -18.26
C ARG A 253 -4.89 10.05 -18.68
N GLU A 254 -5.94 10.57 -19.29
CA GLU A 254 -6.10 11.99 -19.56
C GLU A 254 -6.62 12.72 -18.31
N GLY A 255 -6.23 13.98 -18.14
CA GLY A 255 -6.53 14.74 -16.92
C GLY A 255 -5.65 14.35 -15.73
N ASN A 256 -5.69 15.18 -14.69
CA ASN A 256 -5.04 14.95 -13.40
C ASN A 256 -5.56 15.98 -12.38
N ASP A 257 -6.26 15.52 -11.35
CA ASP A 257 -6.77 16.34 -10.25
C ASP A 257 -5.88 16.28 -8.99
N VAL A 258 -4.75 15.57 -9.05
CA VAL A 258 -3.83 15.40 -7.92
C VAL A 258 -2.71 16.46 -7.96
N LEU A 259 -2.77 17.44 -7.06
CA LEU A 259 -1.75 18.50 -6.96
C LEU A 259 -0.47 18.02 -6.25
N GLY A 260 -0.61 17.20 -5.21
CA GLY A 260 0.49 16.61 -4.46
C GLY A 260 1.34 15.60 -5.25
N ASP A 261 2.46 15.19 -4.66
CA ASP A 261 3.36 14.17 -5.20
C ASP A 261 2.96 12.82 -4.64
N VAL A 262 2.14 12.08 -5.39
CA VAL A 262 1.69 10.73 -5.01
C VAL A 262 2.50 9.71 -5.79
N MET A 263 3.11 8.77 -5.07
CA MET A 263 3.73 7.57 -5.63
C MET A 263 3.05 6.34 -5.06
N MET A 264 2.66 5.41 -5.93
CA MET A 264 1.99 4.17 -5.59
C MET A 264 2.86 2.98 -6.00
N ILE A 265 3.09 2.05 -5.08
CA ILE A 265 3.65 0.73 -5.36
C ILE A 265 2.54 -0.31 -5.32
N SER A 266 2.49 -1.15 -6.35
CA SER A 266 1.64 -2.34 -6.40
C SER A 266 2.35 -3.48 -7.13
N GLY A 267 1.76 -4.68 -7.11
CA GLY A 267 2.22 -5.81 -7.90
C GLY A 267 1.22 -6.14 -8.99
N CYS A 268 1.67 -6.20 -10.25
CA CYS A 268 0.86 -6.67 -11.37
C CYS A 268 1.46 -7.95 -11.96
N ALA A 269 0.63 -8.79 -12.58
CA ALA A 269 1.16 -9.95 -13.29
C ALA A 269 1.90 -9.49 -14.56
N ASP A 270 3.03 -10.11 -14.89
CA ASP A 270 3.78 -9.76 -16.11
C ASP A 270 2.91 -9.92 -17.37
N GLU A 271 1.99 -10.89 -17.38
CA GLU A 271 1.02 -11.13 -18.46
C GLU A 271 -0.01 -9.98 -18.62
N GLN A 272 -0.33 -9.27 -17.53
CA GLN A 272 -1.24 -8.12 -17.56
C GLN A 272 -0.60 -6.89 -18.23
N THR A 273 0.72 -6.87 -18.40
CA THR A 273 1.45 -5.75 -19.01
C THR A 273 1.28 -5.65 -20.51
N SER A 274 0.85 -6.73 -21.16
CA SER A 274 0.73 -6.82 -22.62
C SER A 274 -0.62 -6.32 -23.16
N ALA A 275 -1.63 -6.13 -22.29
CA ALA A 275 -2.89 -5.52 -22.68
C ALA A 275 -2.84 -4.02 -22.40
N ASP A 276 -3.00 -3.20 -23.45
CA ASP A 276 -3.16 -1.75 -23.30
C ASP A 276 -4.16 -1.46 -22.17
N VAL A 277 -3.70 -0.80 -21.11
CA VAL A 277 -4.39 -0.61 -19.82
C VAL A 277 -5.58 0.37 -19.92
N LYS A 278 -6.29 0.37 -21.06
CA LYS A 278 -7.44 1.24 -21.32
C LYS A 278 -8.75 0.70 -20.76
N ASN A 279 -8.81 -0.60 -20.44
CA ASN A 279 -10.04 -1.20 -19.91
C ASN A 279 -9.75 -2.31 -18.90
N THR A 280 -9.66 -1.92 -17.63
CA THR A 280 -9.39 -2.82 -16.49
C THR A 280 -10.56 -3.77 -16.20
N ALA A 281 -11.73 -3.55 -16.81
CA ALA A 281 -12.87 -4.47 -16.72
C ALA A 281 -12.55 -5.88 -17.28
N THR A 282 -11.50 -6.01 -18.09
CA THR A 282 -11.06 -7.31 -18.64
C THR A 282 -10.17 -8.12 -17.70
N PHE A 283 -9.76 -7.58 -16.55
CA PHE A 283 -9.07 -8.37 -15.52
C PHE A 283 -10.05 -9.39 -14.94
N GLY A 284 -10.03 -10.60 -15.51
CA GLY A 284 -10.92 -11.69 -15.13
C GLY A 284 -10.87 -12.00 -13.64
N THR A 285 -11.99 -12.46 -13.11
CA THR A 285 -12.18 -12.87 -11.70
C THR A 285 -11.38 -14.11 -11.28
N GLY A 286 -10.50 -14.63 -12.15
CA GLY A 286 -9.97 -16.00 -12.10
C GLY A 286 -8.54 -16.16 -11.57
N SER A 287 -7.87 -15.12 -11.09
CA SER A 287 -6.46 -15.21 -10.68
C SER A 287 -6.31 -15.52 -9.19
N THR A 288 -5.88 -16.74 -8.84
CA THR A 288 -5.23 -16.99 -7.54
C THR A 288 -3.98 -16.10 -7.48
N GLY A 289 -4.00 -15.09 -6.63
CA GLY A 289 -2.89 -14.15 -6.45
C GLY A 289 -1.85 -14.66 -5.45
N ALA A 290 -0.63 -14.15 -5.57
CA ALA A 290 0.41 -14.34 -4.58
C ALA A 290 0.48 -13.06 -3.71
N GLY A 291 -0.15 -13.07 -2.54
CA GLY A 291 -0.15 -11.91 -1.65
C GLY A 291 1.24 -11.61 -1.09
N GLY A 292 1.51 -10.35 -0.78
CA GLY A 292 2.77 -9.89 -0.20
C GLY A 292 3.71 -9.21 -1.22
N ALA A 293 3.38 -9.20 -2.51
CA ALA A 293 4.30 -8.78 -3.56
C ALA A 293 4.64 -7.28 -3.46
N ALA A 294 3.65 -6.42 -3.24
CA ALA A 294 3.85 -4.98 -3.15
C ALA A 294 4.59 -4.60 -1.85
N THR A 295 4.30 -5.28 -0.75
CA THR A 295 5.01 -5.13 0.52
C THR A 295 6.46 -5.56 0.40
N GLN A 296 6.72 -6.73 -0.22
CA GLN A 296 8.09 -7.16 -0.52
C GLN A 296 8.81 -6.16 -1.44
N CYS A 297 8.09 -5.57 -2.40
CA CYS A 297 8.65 -4.56 -3.29
C CYS A 297 9.15 -3.35 -2.50
N ILE A 298 8.27 -2.65 -1.79
CA ILE A 298 8.64 -1.42 -1.07
C ILE A 298 9.65 -1.69 0.04
N THR A 299 9.54 -2.82 0.77
CA THR A 299 10.49 -3.14 1.84
C THR A 299 11.87 -3.48 1.29
N CYS A 300 11.97 -4.15 0.13
CA CYS A 300 13.24 -4.38 -0.56
C CYS A 300 13.87 -3.06 -1.03
N MET A 301 13.07 -2.19 -1.65
CA MET A 301 13.51 -0.85 -2.07
C MET A 301 14.10 -0.08 -0.89
N LEU A 302 13.37 -0.02 0.23
CA LEU A 302 13.82 0.66 1.44
C LEU A 302 15.05 0.01 2.06
N MET A 303 15.15 -1.32 2.05
CA MET A 303 16.26 -2.05 2.66
C MET A 303 17.59 -1.91 1.90
N ASN A 304 17.57 -1.56 0.62
CA ASN A 304 18.78 -1.19 -0.12
C ASN A 304 19.45 0.03 0.54
N ASN A 305 20.78 -0.02 0.74
CA ASN A 305 21.57 1.00 1.42
C ASN A 305 22.50 1.78 0.46
N GLN A 306 22.29 1.67 -0.84
CA GLN A 306 23.18 2.21 -1.88
C GLN A 306 22.64 3.49 -2.55
N SER A 307 21.52 4.05 -2.04
CA SER A 307 20.88 5.26 -2.56
C SER A 307 20.68 5.21 -4.09
N LEU A 308 20.13 4.10 -4.57
CA LEU A 308 19.88 3.87 -6.00
C LEU A 308 18.72 4.74 -6.52
N SER A 309 18.70 4.96 -7.83
CA SER A 309 17.57 5.58 -8.52
C SER A 309 16.33 4.68 -8.51
N TYR A 310 15.15 5.26 -8.73
CA TYR A 310 13.90 4.50 -8.87
C TYR A 310 14.04 3.35 -9.88
N GLY A 311 14.56 3.64 -11.08
CA GLY A 311 14.71 2.66 -12.15
C GLY A 311 15.59 1.47 -11.76
N LYS A 312 16.79 1.73 -11.22
CA LYS A 312 17.71 0.66 -10.80
C LYS A 312 17.13 -0.18 -9.66
N LEU A 313 16.47 0.47 -8.71
CA LEU A 313 15.92 -0.21 -7.55
C LEU A 313 14.71 -1.09 -7.90
N LEU A 314 13.90 -0.68 -8.87
CA LEU A 314 12.81 -1.49 -9.41
C LEU A 314 13.33 -2.74 -10.13
N ILE A 315 14.46 -2.66 -10.84
CA ILE A 315 15.11 -3.83 -11.46
C ILE A 315 15.57 -4.83 -10.39
N GLU A 316 16.30 -4.37 -9.37
CA GLU A 316 16.74 -5.25 -8.26
C GLU A 316 15.56 -5.90 -7.54
N THR A 317 14.49 -5.12 -7.37
CA THR A 317 13.29 -5.57 -6.67
C THR A 317 12.52 -6.60 -7.50
N ARG A 318 12.40 -6.42 -8.81
CA ARG A 318 11.83 -7.42 -9.73
C ARG A 318 12.60 -8.74 -9.65
N ASP A 319 13.93 -8.68 -9.67
CA ASP A 319 14.78 -9.87 -9.61
C ASP A 319 14.67 -10.56 -8.24
N MET A 320 14.48 -9.79 -7.16
CA MET A 320 14.16 -10.31 -5.84
C MET A 320 12.80 -11.02 -5.78
N LEU A 321 11.74 -10.40 -6.32
CA LEU A 321 10.41 -11.01 -6.39
C LEU A 321 10.44 -12.35 -7.14
N LYS A 322 11.12 -12.38 -8.29
CA LYS A 322 11.33 -13.61 -9.07
C LYS A 322 12.05 -14.70 -8.27
N ARG A 323 13.14 -14.35 -7.56
CA ARG A 323 13.86 -15.31 -6.68
C ARG A 323 12.99 -15.84 -5.54
N LYS A 324 12.12 -15.00 -4.98
CA LYS A 324 11.14 -15.38 -3.94
C LYS A 324 9.88 -16.05 -4.52
N ARG A 325 9.85 -16.35 -5.83
CA ARG A 325 8.73 -17.04 -6.52
C ARG A 325 7.41 -16.27 -6.54
N PHE A 326 7.46 -14.94 -6.41
CA PHE A 326 6.31 -14.10 -6.76
C PHE A 326 6.11 -14.14 -8.28
N LYS A 327 4.85 -14.20 -8.71
CA LYS A 327 4.48 -14.11 -10.13
C LYS A 327 4.38 -12.66 -10.61
N GLN A 328 4.20 -11.74 -9.67
CA GLN A 328 4.05 -10.32 -9.93
C GLN A 328 5.39 -9.65 -10.19
N VAL A 329 5.35 -8.59 -11.00
CA VAL A 329 6.44 -7.64 -11.20
C VAL A 329 6.11 -6.31 -10.50
N PRO A 330 7.12 -5.51 -10.15
CA PRO A 330 6.91 -4.19 -9.57
C PRO A 330 6.19 -3.26 -10.55
N GLN A 331 5.13 -2.60 -10.06
CA GLN A 331 4.48 -1.51 -10.75
C GLN A 331 4.55 -0.25 -9.88
N LEU A 332 5.08 0.82 -10.48
CA LEU A 332 5.15 2.15 -9.88
C LEU A 332 4.22 3.08 -10.65
N SER A 333 3.29 3.70 -9.94
CA SER A 333 2.37 4.68 -10.52
C SER A 333 2.44 5.99 -9.77
N ALA A 334 2.13 7.11 -10.43
CA ALA A 334 2.33 8.41 -9.83
C ALA A 334 1.41 9.50 -10.38
N SER A 335 1.26 10.57 -9.59
CA SER A 335 0.53 11.78 -10.00
C SER A 335 1.31 12.63 -11.00
N LYS A 336 2.62 12.43 -11.13
CA LYS A 336 3.51 13.11 -12.09
C LYS A 336 4.43 12.09 -12.75
N ALA A 337 4.92 12.37 -13.96
CA ALA A 337 5.94 11.54 -14.58
C ALA A 337 7.25 11.70 -13.80
N ILE A 338 7.57 10.74 -12.94
CA ILE A 338 8.80 10.75 -12.14
C ILE A 338 9.98 10.45 -13.06
N ASP A 339 11.01 11.29 -12.97
CA ASP A 339 12.33 10.99 -13.52
C ASP A 339 12.91 9.78 -12.78
N LEU A 340 12.95 8.63 -13.46
CA LEU A 340 13.36 7.37 -12.85
C LEU A 340 14.88 7.29 -12.56
N ASP A 341 15.66 8.28 -12.98
CA ASP A 341 17.05 8.48 -12.56
C ASP A 341 17.18 9.20 -11.21
N GLN A 342 16.09 9.81 -10.71
CA GLN A 342 16.04 10.36 -9.36
C GLN A 342 16.29 9.27 -8.30
N THR A 343 17.07 9.58 -7.27
CA THR A 343 17.25 8.71 -6.09
C THR A 343 15.90 8.39 -5.44
N PHE A 344 15.64 7.10 -5.20
CA PHE A 344 14.43 6.67 -4.49
C PHE A 344 14.39 7.26 -3.07
N SER A 345 13.28 7.87 -2.70
CA SER A 345 13.03 8.37 -1.34
C SER A 345 11.54 8.34 -1.02
N LEU A 346 11.20 8.24 0.27
CA LEU A 346 9.83 8.45 0.77
C LEU A 346 9.51 9.93 1.03
N THR A 347 10.53 10.79 1.16
CA THR A 347 10.40 12.15 1.69
C THR A 347 10.50 13.24 0.64
N GLU A 348 11.25 12.97 -0.43
CA GLU A 348 11.55 14.00 -1.43
C GLU A 348 10.40 14.18 -2.44
N MET A 349 10.23 15.41 -2.92
CA MET A 349 9.38 15.70 -4.07
C MET A 349 9.98 15.11 -5.35
N PHE A 350 9.15 14.87 -6.35
CA PHE A 350 9.55 14.28 -7.62
C PHE A 350 10.34 15.28 -8.48
N SER A 351 11.44 14.81 -9.06
CA SER A 351 11.96 15.39 -10.28
C SER A 351 11.03 14.95 -11.42
N VAL A 352 10.48 15.90 -12.17
CA VAL A 352 9.51 15.60 -13.24
C VAL A 352 10.23 15.38 -14.56
N ASP A 353 10.00 14.21 -15.16
CA ASP A 353 10.44 13.90 -16.52
C ASP A 353 9.60 14.67 -17.54
N ARG A 354 10.21 15.70 -18.12
CA ARG A 354 9.56 16.59 -19.09
C ARG A 354 9.42 15.99 -20.49
N SER A 355 9.98 14.80 -20.73
CA SER A 355 9.81 14.10 -22.00
C SER A 355 8.43 13.44 -22.14
N ILE A 356 7.75 13.21 -21.01
CA ILE A 356 6.42 12.59 -20.95
C ILE A 356 5.36 13.68 -20.80
N GLN A 357 4.53 13.82 -21.84
CA GLN A 357 3.42 14.78 -21.86
C GLN A 357 2.22 14.27 -21.09
#